data_AF-R7HKI8-F1
#
_entry.id   AF-R7HKI8-F1
#
_cell.length_a   1.000
_cell.length_b   1.000
_cell.length_c   1.000
_cell.angle_alpha   90.00
_cell.angle_beta   90.00
_cell.angle_gamma   90.00
#
_symmetry.space_group_name_H-M   'P 1'
#
loop_
_entity.id
_entity.type
_entity.pdbx_description
1 polymer ?
#
loop_
_entity_poly.entity_id
_entity_poly.type
_entity_poly.pdbx_seq_one_letter_code
_entity_poly.pdbx_strand_id
1 'polypeptide(L)'
;MSKNDKKRKLLIGVISGAILLVIIIFLLWFFNRKFDITLDYNDGTKTKIVQIKYNKVINKKDIENTDGLNATWYEIVEKKGNEDILAKEPFDFKTKINKNIKLKAIYDVTLENDDTKKITISFDSKGGSKIQ
;
A
#
# COMPACT_ATOMS: atom_id res chain seq x y z
N MET A 1 -56.68 -18.10 15.05
CA MET A 1 -55.45 -17.28 15.21
C MET A 1 -55.85 -15.92 15.76
N SER A 2 -55.35 -15.56 16.95
CA SER A 2 -55.75 -14.37 17.71
C SER A 2 -55.25 -13.08 17.05
N LYS A 3 -55.94 -11.95 17.29
CA LYS A 3 -55.45 -10.60 16.89
C LYS A 3 -54.03 -10.34 17.41
N ASN A 4 -53.67 -10.89 18.57
CA ASN A 4 -52.33 -10.76 19.15
C ASN A 4 -51.27 -11.58 18.39
N ASP A 5 -51.63 -12.72 17.82
CA ASP A 5 -50.72 -13.54 17.00
C ASP A 5 -50.39 -12.85 15.68
N LYS A 6 -51.38 -12.18 15.07
CA LYS A 6 -51.19 -11.39 13.85
C LYS A 6 -50.25 -10.20 14.10
N LYS A 7 -50.44 -9.46 15.20
CA LYS A 7 -49.55 -8.35 15.59
C LYS A 7 -48.13 -8.81 15.88
N ARG A 8 -47.95 -9.94 16.58
CA ARG A 8 -46.61 -10.52 16.84
C ARG A 8 -45.90 -10.95 15.56
N LYS A 9 -46.58 -11.64 14.64
CA LYS A 9 -45.99 -12.03 13.33
C LYS A 9 -45.62 -10.81 12.49
N LEU A 10 -46.45 -9.76 12.50
CA LEU A 10 -46.13 -8.49 11.84
C LEU A 10 -44.86 -7.86 12.44
N LEU A 11 -44.75 -7.79 13.77
CA LEU A 11 -43.59 -7.22 14.45
C LEU A 11 -42.29 -7.97 14.11
N ILE A 12 -42.34 -9.31 14.10
CA ILE A 12 -41.18 -10.14 13.75
C ILE A 12 -40.75 -9.89 12.30
N GLY A 13 -41.71 -9.77 11.37
CA GLY A 13 -41.42 -9.45 9.97
C GLY A 13 -40.79 -8.07 9.77
N VAL A 14 -41.22 -7.07 10.55
CA VAL A 14 -40.61 -5.73 10.52
C VAL A 14 -39.18 -5.76 11.07
N ILE A 15 -38.97 -6.45 12.21
CA ILE A 15 -37.64 -6.57 12.82
C ILE A 15 -36.68 -7.34 11.89
N SER A 16 -37.13 -8.44 11.29
CA SER A 16 -36.30 -9.19 10.35
C SER A 16 -35.97 -8.37 9.10
N GLY A 17 -36.92 -7.60 8.57
CA GLY A 17 -36.69 -6.67 7.46
C GLY A 17 -35.68 -5.57 7.82
N ALA A 18 -35.78 -5.01 9.03
CA ALA A 18 -34.84 -4.00 9.51
C ALA A 18 -33.42 -4.56 9.67
N ILE A 19 -33.28 -5.77 10.24
CA ILE A 19 -31.98 -6.45 10.37
C ILE A 19 -31.37 -6.71 8.98
N LEU A 20 -32.19 -7.17 8.02
CA LEU A 20 -31.74 -7.43 6.66
C LEU A 20 -31.24 -6.15 5.97
N LEU A 21 -31.93 -5.02 6.17
CA LEU A 21 -31.50 -3.71 5.67
C LEU A 21 -30.15 -3.28 6.26
N VAL A 22 -29.95 -3.45 7.57
CA VAL A 22 -28.68 -3.11 8.23
C VAL A 22 -27.52 -3.94 7.65
N ILE A 23 -27.75 -5.23 7.40
CA ILE A 23 -26.74 -6.12 6.78
C ILE A 23 -26.40 -5.62 5.37
N ILE A 24 -27.38 -5.29 4.55
CA ILE A 24 -27.14 -4.79 3.18
C ILE A 24 -26.33 -3.49 3.21
N ILE A 25 -26.68 -2.55 4.09
CA ILE A 25 -25.93 -1.29 4.25
C ILE A 25 -24.49 -1.58 4.68
N PHE A 26 -24.30 -2.49 5.64
CA PHE A 26 -22.97 -2.89 6.08
C PHE A 26 -22.16 -3.51 4.95
N LEU A 27 -22.74 -4.40 4.14
CA LEU A 27 -22.06 -5.03 3.01
C LEU A 27 -21.69 -4.01 1.93
N LEU A 28 -22.59 -3.09 1.59
CA LEU A 28 -22.33 -2.01 0.63
C LEU A 28 -21.15 -1.14 1.11
N TRP A 29 -21.14 -0.79 2.39
CA TRP A 29 -20.05 -0.03 2.96
C TRP A 29 -18.74 -0.83 3.00
N PHE A 30 -18.78 -2.07 3.48
CA PHE A 30 -17.62 -2.96 3.62
C PHE A 30 -16.92 -3.21 2.28
N PHE A 31 -17.66 -3.55 1.23
CA PHE A 31 -17.07 -3.85 -0.08
C PHE A 31 -16.59 -2.61 -0.84
N ASN A 32 -17.02 -1.40 -0.46
CA ASN A 32 -16.56 -0.15 -1.07
C ASN A 32 -15.40 0.52 -0.30
N ARG A 33 -14.89 -0.09 0.77
CA ARG A 33 -13.74 0.44 1.52
C ARG A 33 -12.48 0.47 0.66
N LYS A 34 -11.59 1.39 1.00
CA LYS A 34 -10.25 1.52 0.42
C LYS A 34 -9.20 1.33 1.52
N PHE A 35 -8.03 0.86 1.12
CA PHE A 35 -6.86 0.68 1.96
C PHE A 35 -5.71 1.52 1.42
N ASP A 36 -4.93 2.06 2.35
CA ASP A 36 -3.76 2.86 2.05
C ASP A 36 -2.56 1.93 1.82
N ILE A 37 -1.97 2.05 0.63
CA ILE A 37 -0.72 1.40 0.25
C ILE A 37 0.35 2.47 0.30
N THR A 38 1.23 2.39 1.30
CA THR A 38 2.38 3.29 1.39
C THR A 38 3.52 2.71 0.57
N LEU A 39 4.04 3.49 -0.37
CA LEU A 39 5.17 3.15 -1.22
C LEU A 39 6.38 3.97 -0.77
N ASP A 40 7.37 3.28 -0.22
CA ASP A 40 8.68 3.82 0.08
C ASP A 40 9.62 3.44 -1.07
N TYR A 41 10.03 4.44 -1.86
CA TYR A 41 10.91 4.23 -3.00
C TYR A 41 12.36 4.01 -2.60
N ASN A 42 12.73 4.14 -1.31
CA ASN A 42 14.09 3.92 -0.82
C ASN A 42 15.18 4.75 -1.56
N ASP A 43 14.78 5.88 -2.15
CA ASP A 43 15.61 6.81 -2.93
C ASP A 43 15.84 8.13 -2.17
N GLY A 44 15.43 8.19 -0.89
CA GLY A 44 15.45 9.39 -0.06
C GLY A 44 14.28 10.35 -0.30
N THR A 45 13.36 10.04 -1.20
CA THR A 45 12.13 10.81 -1.40
C THR A 45 11.08 10.49 -0.34
N LYS A 46 10.04 11.35 -0.26
CA LYS A 46 8.90 11.10 0.63
C LYS A 46 8.07 9.93 0.10
N THR A 47 7.56 9.10 1.02
CA THR A 47 6.66 8.00 0.70
C THR A 47 5.40 8.47 -0.04
N LYS A 48 4.95 7.70 -1.04
CA LYS A 48 3.69 7.92 -1.77
C LYS A 48 2.58 7.05 -1.19
N ILE A 49 1.38 7.58 -1.03
CA ILE A 49 0.22 6.80 -0.58
C ILE A 49 -0.74 6.61 -1.76
N VAL A 50 -1.10 5.36 -2.05
CA VAL A 50 -2.08 4.99 -3.07
C VAL A 50 -3.25 4.29 -2.40
N GLN A 51 -4.47 4.69 -2.74
CA GLN A 51 -5.68 4.11 -2.16
C GLN A 51 -6.29 3.05 -3.07
N ILE A 52 -6.37 1.82 -2.58
CA ILE A 52 -6.85 0.68 -3.35
C ILE A 52 -8.12 0.12 -2.72
N LYS A 53 -9.15 -0.12 -3.54
CA LYS A 53 -10.41 -0.72 -3.08
C LYS A 53 -10.18 -2.14 -2.56
N TYR A 54 -11.00 -2.52 -1.58
CA TYR A 54 -11.03 -3.89 -1.05
C TYR A 54 -11.07 -4.93 -2.18
N ASN A 55 -10.28 -5.98 -2.03
CA ASN A 55 -10.21 -7.13 -2.91
C ASN A 55 -9.74 -6.81 -4.35
N LYS A 56 -9.11 -5.64 -4.56
CA LYS A 56 -8.42 -5.26 -5.81
C LYS A 56 -6.91 -5.41 -5.65
N VAL A 57 -6.22 -5.44 -6.78
CA VAL A 57 -4.76 -5.53 -6.88
C VAL A 57 -4.16 -4.14 -7.11
N ILE A 58 -2.86 -4.00 -6.86
CA ILE A 58 -2.11 -2.78 -7.17
C ILE A 58 -1.91 -2.69 -8.68
N ASN A 59 -2.21 -1.54 -9.31
CA ASN A 59 -1.88 -1.36 -10.71
C ASN A 59 -0.40 -1.03 -10.85
N LYS A 60 0.25 -1.62 -11.85
CA LYS A 60 1.67 -1.37 -12.13
C LYS A 60 1.99 0.13 -12.32
N LYS A 61 1.08 0.89 -12.95
CA LYS A 61 1.22 2.34 -13.13
C LYS A 61 1.26 3.13 -11.82
N ASP A 62 0.69 2.60 -10.74
CA ASP A 62 0.66 3.27 -9.45
C ASP A 62 2.01 3.19 -8.72
N ILE A 63 2.83 2.19 -9.08
CA ILE A 63 4.14 1.86 -8.47
C ILE A 63 5.34 2.13 -9.39
N GLU A 64 5.11 2.46 -10.67
CA GLU A 64 6.19 2.75 -11.61
C GLU A 64 7.00 3.96 -11.14
N ASN A 65 8.31 3.76 -10.98
CA ASN A 65 9.25 4.83 -10.71
C ASN A 65 9.54 5.58 -12.03
N THR A 66 9.56 6.91 -11.96
CA THR A 66 9.82 7.79 -13.10
C THR A 66 11.26 7.75 -13.61
N ASP A 67 12.20 7.22 -12.81
CA ASP A 67 13.63 7.16 -13.12
C ASP A 67 14.03 5.96 -14.01
N GLY A 68 13.10 5.06 -14.32
CA GLY A 68 13.30 3.90 -15.19
C GLY A 68 14.08 2.75 -14.54
N LEU A 69 14.34 2.79 -13.23
CA LEU A 69 15.00 1.70 -12.52
C LEU A 69 14.01 0.59 -12.18
N ASN A 70 14.41 -0.67 -12.40
CA ASN A 70 13.63 -1.82 -11.97
C ASN A 70 13.81 -2.03 -10.47
N ALA A 71 12.72 -1.86 -9.73
CA ALA A 71 12.66 -2.15 -8.30
C ALA A 71 11.93 -3.46 -8.03
N THR A 72 12.49 -4.26 -7.13
CA THR A 72 11.80 -5.36 -6.47
C THR A 72 11.17 -4.84 -5.18
N TRP A 73 9.87 -5.02 -5.02
CA TRP A 73 9.13 -4.47 -3.88
C TRP A 73 8.92 -5.52 -2.80
N TYR A 74 9.09 -5.14 -1.53
CA TYR A 74 8.88 -6.00 -0.37
C TYR A 74 7.92 -5.35 0.63
N GLU A 75 7.03 -6.13 1.24
CA GLU A 75 6.18 -5.64 2.35
C GLU A 75 7.05 -5.43 3.60
N ILE A 76 6.89 -4.29 4.26
CA ILE A 76 7.45 -4.04 5.58
C ILE A 76 6.55 -4.74 6.60
N VAL A 77 7.04 -5.82 7.20
CA VAL A 77 6.27 -6.65 8.14
C VAL A 77 6.37 -6.14 9.57
N GLU A 78 7.51 -5.55 9.93
CA GLU A 78 7.78 -5.04 11.27
C GLU A 78 8.75 -3.86 11.22
N LYS A 79 8.71 -3.01 12.26
CA LYS A 79 9.71 -1.98 12.51
C LYS A 79 10.43 -2.28 13.81
N LYS A 80 11.75 -2.47 13.76
CA LYS A 80 12.58 -2.67 14.94
C LYS A 80 13.47 -1.43 15.13
N GLY A 81 13.02 -0.53 15.99
CA GLY A 81 13.66 0.79 16.13
C GLY A 81 13.57 1.60 14.84
N ASN A 82 14.73 1.91 14.23
CA ASN A 82 14.81 2.65 12.98
C ASN A 82 14.94 1.74 11.74
N GLU A 83 14.98 0.42 11.91
CA GLU A 83 15.12 -0.54 10.81
C GLU A 83 13.76 -1.13 10.41
N ASP A 84 13.51 -1.15 9.11
CA ASP A 84 12.36 -1.84 8.52
C ASP A 84 12.72 -3.31 8.28
N ILE A 85 11.93 -4.22 8.85
CA ILE A 85 12.04 -5.65 8.57
C ILE A 85 11.14 -5.95 7.38
N LEU A 86 11.76 -6.43 6.30
CA LEU A 86 11.09 -6.79 5.06
C LEU A 86 10.58 -8.23 5.09
N ALA A 87 9.52 -8.50 4.33
CA ALA A 87 9.06 -9.85 4.04
C ALA A 87 10.18 -10.67 3.39
N LYS A 88 10.15 -11.98 3.60
CA LYS A 88 11.15 -12.91 3.06
C LYS A 88 11.12 -12.97 1.53
N GLU A 89 9.95 -12.82 0.94
CA GLU A 89 9.72 -12.91 -0.51
C GLU A 89 9.25 -11.57 -1.07
N PRO A 90 9.54 -11.27 -2.35
CA PRO A 90 9.00 -10.11 -3.04
C PRO A 90 7.47 -10.10 -2.99
N PHE A 91 6.91 -8.90 -2.95
CA PHE A 91 5.48 -8.70 -2.97
C PHE A 91 4.89 -9.15 -4.32
N ASP A 92 3.96 -10.09 -4.30
CA ASP A 92 3.18 -10.47 -5.48
C ASP A 92 2.11 -9.41 -5.76
N PHE A 93 2.27 -8.65 -6.85
CA PHE A 93 1.29 -7.65 -7.28
C PHE A 93 -0.07 -8.22 -7.71
N LYS A 94 -0.23 -9.54 -7.79
CA LYS A 94 -1.53 -10.21 -7.92
C LYS A 94 -2.25 -10.39 -6.58
N THR A 95 -1.60 -10.05 -5.46
CA THR A 95 -2.19 -10.11 -4.12
C THR A 95 -3.36 -9.13 -4.00
N LYS A 96 -4.50 -9.63 -3.52
CA LYS A 96 -5.69 -8.81 -3.30
C LYS A 96 -5.59 -8.06 -1.97
N ILE A 97 -5.77 -6.74 -2.04
CA ILE A 97 -5.65 -5.86 -0.88
C ILE A 97 -6.87 -5.99 0.03
N ASN A 98 -6.61 -6.29 1.31
CA ASN A 98 -7.62 -6.37 2.37
C ASN A 98 -7.22 -5.66 3.67
N LYS A 99 -6.04 -5.02 3.68
CA LYS A 99 -5.46 -4.28 4.80
C LYS A 99 -4.55 -3.18 4.26
N ASN A 100 -4.26 -2.20 5.10
CA ASN A 100 -3.20 -1.24 4.81
C ASN A 100 -1.86 -1.97 4.82
N ILE A 101 -0.99 -1.69 3.85
CA ILE A 101 0.35 -2.25 3.76
C ILE A 101 1.36 -1.16 3.42
N LYS A 102 2.61 -1.41 3.75
CA LYS A 102 3.74 -0.56 3.37
C LYS A 102 4.69 -1.40 2.54
N LEU A 103 5.00 -0.94 1.35
CA LEU A 103 5.94 -1.58 0.44
C LEU A 103 7.19 -0.72 0.36
N LYS A 104 8.35 -1.38 0.36
CA LYS A 104 9.66 -0.75 0.17
C LYS A 104 10.30 -1.28 -1.10
N ALA A 105 10.79 -0.38 -1.95
CA ALA A 105 11.52 -0.69 -3.15
C ALA A 105 12.98 -1.06 -2.82
N ILE A 106 13.47 -2.14 -3.42
CA ILE A 106 14.86 -2.55 -3.44
C ILE A 106 15.30 -2.57 -4.90
N TYR A 107 16.27 -1.73 -5.25
CA TYR A 107 16.80 -1.67 -6.61
C TYR A 107 17.93 -2.68 -6.76
N ASP A 108 17.83 -3.49 -7.81
CA ASP A 108 18.98 -4.28 -8.24
C ASP A 108 20.02 -3.32 -8.81
N VAL A 109 21.07 -3.05 -8.02
CA VAL A 109 22.25 -2.34 -8.51
C VAL A 109 23.09 -3.34 -9.28
N THR A 110 22.55 -3.92 -10.35
CA THR A 110 23.38 -4.58 -11.34
C THR A 110 24.06 -3.48 -12.14
N LEU A 111 25.34 -3.24 -11.83
CA LEU A 111 26.29 -2.49 -12.67
C LEU A 111 26.58 -3.26 -13.98
N GLU A 112 25.55 -3.78 -14.65
CA GLU A 112 25.69 -4.63 -15.84
C GLU A 112 25.40 -3.89 -17.14
N ASN A 113 25.47 -2.55 -17.13
CA ASN A 113 25.65 -1.81 -18.37
C ASN A 113 26.83 -0.85 -18.18
N ASP A 114 27.74 -0.92 -19.15
CA ASP A 114 28.94 -0.11 -19.41
C ASP A 114 28.67 1.40 -19.55
N ASP A 115 27.54 1.88 -19.05
CA ASP A 115 27.20 3.29 -18.89
C ASP A 115 27.27 3.63 -17.41
N THR A 116 28.49 3.73 -16.90
CA THR A 116 28.76 4.38 -15.61
C THR A 116 28.06 5.75 -15.62
N LYS A 117 26.93 5.88 -14.89
CA LYS A 117 26.42 7.20 -14.49
C LYS A 117 27.50 7.84 -13.64
N LYS A 118 28.39 8.59 -14.28
CA LYS A 118 29.45 9.35 -13.62
C LYS A 118 28.78 10.34 -12.67
N ILE A 119 28.84 10.05 -11.38
CA ILE A 119 28.52 11.04 -10.35
C ILE A 119 29.67 12.04 -10.39
N THR A 120 29.48 13.16 -11.08
CA THR A 120 30.45 14.25 -11.11
C THR A 120 30.24 15.10 -9.86
N ILE A 121 31.13 14.95 -8.89
CA ILE A 121 31.18 15.80 -7.69
C ILE A 121 32.14 16.94 -7.99
N SER A 122 31.61 18.17 -8.11
CA SER A 122 32.42 19.37 -8.28
C SER A 122 32.65 20.04 -6.93
N PHE A 123 33.92 20.16 -6.53
CA PHE A 123 34.31 20.94 -5.36
C PHE A 123 34.70 22.35 -5.81
N ASP A 124 33.92 23.36 -5.42
CA ASP A 124 34.33 24.76 -5.50
C ASP A 124 34.99 25.15 -4.17
N SER A 125 36.29 24.89 -4.06
CA SER A 125 37.07 25.12 -2.86
C SER A 125 37.46 26.60 -2.71
N LYS A 126 36.50 27.54 -2.76
CA LYS A 126 36.65 29.01 -2.70
C LYS A 126 37.66 29.51 -1.63
N GLY A 127 38.95 29.29 -1.84
CA GLY A 127 40.05 29.65 -0.93
C GLY A 127 40.45 28.64 0.15
N GLY A 128 40.19 27.33 0.02
CA GLY A 128 40.72 26.35 0.99
C GLY A 128 42.25 26.16 0.90
N SER A 129 42.95 26.15 2.05
CA SER A 129 44.42 25.99 2.12
C SER A 129 44.89 24.60 1.68
N LYS A 130 46.01 24.54 0.95
CA LYS A 130 46.71 23.29 0.64
C LYS A 130 47.15 22.60 1.93
N ILE A 131 46.82 21.32 2.07
CA ILE A 131 47.38 20.44 3.09
C ILE A 131 48.65 19.83 2.49
N GLN A 132 49.78 19.98 3.19
CA GLN A 132 51.09 19.40 2.84
C GLN A 132 51.28 18.06 3.54
#